data_AF-A0A9E6WGM0-F1
#
_entry.id   AF-A0A9E6WGM0-F1
#
_cell.length_a   1.000
_cell.length_b   1.000
_cell.length_c   1.000
_cell.angle_alpha   90.00
_cell.angle_beta   90.00
_cell.angle_gamma   90.00
#
_symmetry.space_group_name_H-M   'P 1'
#
loop_
_entity.id
_entity.type
_entity.pdbx_description
1 polymer ?
#
loop_
_entity_poly.entity_id
_entity_poly.type
_entity_poly.pdbx_seq_one_letter_code
_entity_poly.pdbx_strand_id
1 'polypeptide(L)' 'MPHFTSSDGLKLWYEDEGEGLPVLCLSGLTRTTRDFDYVAPHLADCRMIRMDYRGRGKSDWAK' A
#
# COMPACT_ATOMS: atom_id res chain seq x y z
N MET A 1 9.76 3.01 8.53
CA MET A 1 8.57 2.17 8.28
C MET A 1 7.43 3.11 7.93
N PRO A 2 7.09 3.25 6.65
CA PRO A 2 6.56 4.52 6.23
C PRO A 2 5.03 4.54 6.38
N HIS A 3 4.57 5.53 7.14
CA HIS A 3 3.18 5.95 7.16
C HIS A 3 3.09 7.29 6.45
N PHE A 4 2.03 7.50 5.69
CA PHE A 4 1.66 8.84 5.24
C PHE A 4 0.50 9.36 6.08
N THR A 5 0.55 10.65 6.42
CA THR A 5 -0.55 11.31 7.12
C THR A 5 -1.54 11.85 6.09
N SER A 6 -2.78 11.39 6.12
CA SER A 6 -3.84 11.91 5.26
C SER A 6 -4.26 13.33 5.67
N SER A 7 -5.02 14.01 4.81
CA SER A 7 -5.53 15.36 5.09
C SER A 7 -6.44 15.45 6.32
N ASP A 8 -7.05 14.33 6.73
CA ASP A 8 -7.84 14.19 7.97
C ASP A 8 -7.03 13.64 9.16
N GLY A 9 -5.70 13.55 9.04
CA GLY A 9 -4.79 13.24 10.14
C GLY A 9 -4.60 11.75 10.43
N LEU A 10 -5.15 10.84 9.62
CA LEU A 10 -4.99 9.41 9.77
C LEU A 10 -3.60 8.97 9.30
N LYS A 11 -2.96 8.06 10.03
CA LYS A 11 -1.73 7.40 9.59
C LYS A 11 -2.08 6.20 8.72
N LEU A 12 -1.72 6.29 7.46
CA LEU A 12 -1.95 5.23 6.47
C LEU A 12 -0.65 4.52 6.14
N TRP A 13 -0.65 3.20 6.34
CA TRP A 13 0.49 2.33 6.07
C TRP A 13 0.68 2.13 4.57
N TYR A 14 1.94 2.15 4.13
CA TYR A 14 2.31 1.75 2.79
C TYR A 14 3.66 1.02 2.78
N GLU A 15 3.87 0.23 1.73
CA GLU A 15 5.15 -0.37 1.38
C GLU A 15 5.58 0.18 0.02
N ASP A 16 6.87 0.47 -0.09
CA ASP A 16 7.50 1.10 -1.25
C ASP A 16 8.79 0.33 -1.53
N GLU A 17 8.73 -0.54 -2.52
CA GLU A 17 9.77 -1.54 -2.79
C GLU A 17 10.10 -1.58 -4.28
N GLY A 18 11.35 -1.88 -4.60
CA GLY A 18 11.85 -1.93 -5.97
C GLY A 18 12.23 -0.56 -6.53
N GLU A 19 12.64 -0.57 -7.80
CA GLU A 19 13.06 0.60 -8.56
C GLU A 19 12.48 0.50 -9.98
N GLY A 20 12.47 1.60 -10.74
CA GLY A 20 11.91 1.64 -12.10
C GLY A 20 10.55 2.32 -12.18
N LEU A 21 9.68 1.84 -13.09
CA LEU A 21 8.37 2.45 -13.34
C LEU A 21 7.50 2.37 -12.07
N PRO A 22 7.00 3.49 -11.52
CA PRO A 22 6.14 3.45 -10.35
C PRO A 22 4.80 2.80 -10.67
N VAL A 23 4.43 1.77 -9.90
CA VAL A 23 3.13 1.10 -9.97
C VAL A 23 2.41 1.26 -8.64
N LEU A 24 1.27 1.95 -8.67
CA LEU A 24 0.41 2.09 -7.51
C LEU A 24 -0.56 0.91 -7.44
N CYS A 25 -0.39 0.07 -6.44
CA CYS A 25 -1.17 -1.12 -6.20
C CYS A 25 -2.37 -0.79 -5.29
N LEU A 26 -3.56 -0.77 -5.89
CA LEU A 26 -4.83 -0.45 -5.24
C LEU A 26 -5.62 -1.73 -4.95
N SER A 27 -5.72 -2.10 -3.68
CA SER A 27 -6.40 -3.32 -3.25
C SER A 27 -7.92 -3.21 -3.42
N GLY A 28 -8.57 -4.36 -3.53
CA GLY A 28 -10.02 -4.46 -3.59
C GLY A 28 -10.71 -4.27 -2.24
N LEU A 29 -12.05 -4.35 -2.24
CA LEU A 29 -12.85 -4.28 -1.02
C LEU A 29 -12.35 -5.32 0.00
N THR A 30 -12.16 -4.90 1.24
CA THR A 30 -11.73 -5.75 2.38
C THR A 30 -10.28 -6.26 2.33
N ARG A 31 -9.44 -5.79 1.42
CA ARG A 31 -8.08 -6.31 1.21
C ARG A 31 -6.97 -5.37 1.68
N THR A 32 -5.72 -5.82 1.69
CA THR A 32 -4.54 -5.09 2.20
C THR A 32 -3.38 -5.14 1.21
N THR A 33 -2.25 -4.52 1.56
CA THR A 33 -0.96 -4.63 0.86
C THR A 33 -0.57 -6.05 0.44
N ARG A 34 -0.98 -7.08 1.18
CA ARG A 34 -0.62 -8.49 0.94
C ARG A 34 -1.28 -9.14 -0.29
N ASP A 35 -2.27 -8.48 -0.89
CA ASP A 35 -2.86 -8.95 -2.15
C ASP A 35 -1.85 -9.04 -3.28
N PHE A 36 -0.84 -8.18 -3.22
CA PHE A 36 0.12 -8.01 -4.29
C PHE A 36 1.31 -8.95 -4.17
N ASP A 37 1.41 -9.74 -3.10
CA ASP A 37 2.53 -10.66 -2.90
C ASP A 37 2.62 -11.70 -4.04
N TYR A 38 1.47 -12.10 -4.61
CA TYR A 38 1.42 -13.03 -5.73
C TYR A 38 1.85 -12.40 -7.06
N VAL A 39 1.59 -11.10 -7.27
CA VAL A 39 1.97 -10.40 -8.52
C VAL A 39 3.38 -9.81 -8.44
N ALA A 40 3.91 -9.59 -7.23
CA ALA A 40 5.21 -8.98 -6.99
C ALA A 40 6.36 -9.61 -7.81
N PRO A 41 6.49 -10.94 -7.94
CA PRO A 41 7.57 -11.54 -8.75
C PRO A 41 7.47 -11.20 -10.24
N HIS A 42 6.28 -10.84 -10.73
CA HIS A 42 6.02 -10.48 -12.12
C HIS A 42 6.23 -8.98 -12.40
N LEU A 43 6.47 -8.18 -11.36
CA LEU A 43 6.69 -6.74 -11.42
C LEU A 43 8.09 -6.36 -10.90
N ALA A 44 9.08 -7.26 -11.04
CA ALA A 44 10.41 -7.11 -10.47
C ALA A 44 11.17 -5.86 -10.96
N ASP A 45 10.89 -5.39 -12.18
CA ASP A 45 11.50 -4.18 -12.77
C ASP A 45 10.69 -2.90 -12.51
N CYS A 46 9.71 -2.96 -11.61
CA CYS A 46 8.88 -1.83 -11.22
C CYS A 46 9.14 -1.43 -9.76
N ARG A 47 8.95 -0.14 -9.47
CA ARG A 47 8.83 0.34 -8.10
C ARG A 47 7.37 0.21 -7.67
N MET A 48 7.08 -0.79 -6.85
CA MET A 48 5.73 -1.06 -6.38
C MET A 48 5.43 -0.26 -5.11
N ILE A 49 4.35 0.52 -5.17
CA ILE A 49 3.81 1.26 -4.03
C ILE A 49 2.47 0.62 -3.66
N ARG A 50 2.40 -0.02 -2.50
CA ARG A 50 1.22 -0.74 -1.99
C ARG A 50 0.75 -0.07 -0.71
N MET A 51 -0.56 0.08 -0.52
CA MET A 51 -1.10 0.69 0.71
C MET A 51 -2.17 -0.16 1.38
N ASP A 52 -2.27 0.01 2.70
CA ASP A 52 -3.46 -0.41 3.44
C ASP A 52 -4.41 0.78 3.49
N TYR A 53 -5.64 0.63 2.99
CA TYR A 53 -6.64 1.70 3.08
C TYR A 53 -7.02 2.02 4.52
N ARG A 54 -7.67 3.17 4.73
CA ARG A 54 -8.25 3.55 6.02
C ARG A 54 -9.10 2.41 6.60
N GLY A 55 -8.93 2.13 7.89
CA GLY A 55 -9.59 1.04 8.59
C GLY A 55 -9.20 -0.36 8.11
N ARG A 56 -7.99 -0.52 7.57
CA ARG A 56 -7.49 -1.80 7.07
C ARG A 56 -6.04 -2.03 7.47
N GLY A 57 -5.68 -3.30 7.64
CA GLY A 57 -4.31 -3.72 7.91
C GLY A 57 -3.67 -2.90 9.04
N LYS A 58 -2.58 -2.22 8.73
CA LYS A 58 -1.80 -1.39 9.66
C LYS A 58 -2.17 0.10 9.63
N SER A 59 -3.20 0.49 8.88
CA SER A 59 -3.68 1.87 8.79
C SER A 59 -4.67 2.19 9.90
N ASP A 60 -4.72 3.46 10.29
CA ASP A 60 -5.68 3.97 11.25
C ASP A 60 -7.13 3.80 10.77
N TRP A 61 -8.04 3.63 11.73
CA TRP A 61 -9.48 3.68 11.51
C TRP A 61 -9.98 5.12 11.65
N ALA A 62 -10.82 5.55 10.71
CA ALA A 62 -11.56 6.80 10.89
C ALA A 62 -12.51 6.65 12.09
N LYS A 63 -12.69 7.73 12.84
CA LYS A 63 -13.69 7.82 13.91
C LYS A 63 -15.09 8.04 13.34
#